data_AF-A0A7W4JXZ7-F1
#
_entry.id   AF-A0A7W4JXZ7-F1
#
_cell.length_a   1.000
_cell.length_b   1.000
_cell.length_c   1.000
_cell.angle_alpha   90.00
_cell.angle_beta   90.00
_cell.angle_gamma   90.00
#
_symmetry.space_group_name_H-M   'P 1'
#
loop_
_entity.id
_entity.type
_entity.pdbx_description
1 polymer ?
#
loop_
_entity_poly.entity_id
_entity_poly.type
_entity_poly.pdbx_seq_one_letter_code
_entity_poly.pdbx_strand_id
1 'polypeptide(L)'
;MGYEDLVDHDRLRHDPVLAILAGKLDARRARCAPLAGKSTLNWLELSRAEPGRYHRIKHDPSAIEARFVDIFLDAHRAAPACGSCCAPIPGFPLADPRLLEPGTACRRQGGMDQ
;
A
#
# COMPACT_ATOMS: atom_id res chain seq x y z
N MET A 1 -18.13 30.15 -7.30
CA MET A 1 -18.08 29.16 -6.21
C MET A 1 -17.05 28.12 -6.62
N GLY A 2 -15.87 28.18 -6.01
CA GLY A 2 -14.72 27.34 -6.35
C GLY A 2 -14.96 25.91 -5.88
N TYR A 3 -14.92 24.98 -6.82
CA TYR A 3 -14.70 23.56 -6.54
C TYR A 3 -13.19 23.33 -6.69
N GLU A 4 -12.42 23.90 -5.76
CA GLU A 4 -11.03 23.51 -5.54
C GLU A 4 -11.07 22.26 -4.63
N ASP A 5 -10.26 21.24 -4.94
CA ASP A 5 -10.12 19.94 -4.24
C ASP A 5 -11.03 18.74 -4.61
N LEU A 6 -11.61 18.69 -5.82
CA LEU A 6 -11.82 17.39 -6.48
C LEU A 6 -10.46 16.97 -7.05
N VAL A 7 -9.80 15.97 -6.46
CA VAL A 7 -8.62 15.31 -7.07
C VAL A 7 -8.90 15.12 -8.56
N ASP A 8 -8.06 15.67 -9.44
CA ASP A 8 -8.31 15.55 -10.87
C ASP A 8 -8.37 14.07 -11.24
N HIS A 9 -9.58 13.62 -11.54
CA HIS A 9 -9.86 12.24 -11.86
C HIS A 9 -9.09 11.78 -13.10
N ASP A 10 -8.62 12.68 -13.98
CA ASP A 10 -7.69 12.29 -15.04
C ASP A 10 -6.32 11.89 -14.49
N ARG A 11 -5.84 12.54 -13.44
CA ARG A 11 -4.60 12.14 -12.77
C ARG A 11 -4.78 10.87 -11.95
N LEU A 12 -5.87 10.77 -11.20
CA LEU A 12 -6.18 9.59 -10.36
C LEU A 12 -6.30 8.30 -11.19
N ARG A 13 -6.71 8.42 -12.46
CA ARG A 13 -6.82 7.29 -13.39
C ARG A 13 -5.51 6.59 -13.73
N HIS A 14 -4.40 7.26 -13.45
CA HIS A 14 -3.05 6.76 -13.65
C HIS A 14 -2.30 6.52 -12.34
N ASP A 15 -3.00 6.59 -11.20
CA ASP A 15 -2.38 6.39 -9.90
C ASP A 15 -1.95 4.92 -9.72
N PRO A 16 -0.65 4.65 -9.51
CA PRO A 16 -0.15 3.29 -9.44
C PRO A 16 -0.57 2.57 -8.15
N VAL A 17 -0.77 3.29 -7.05
CA VAL A 17 -1.19 2.71 -5.77
C VAL A 17 -2.64 2.23 -5.88
N LEU A 18 -3.52 3.09 -6.37
CA LEU A 18 -4.91 2.74 -6.62
C LEU A 18 -5.04 1.63 -7.67
N ALA A 19 -4.18 1.62 -8.69
CA ALA A 19 -4.09 0.55 -9.68
C ALA A 19 -3.72 -0.80 -9.07
N ILE A 20 -2.76 -0.84 -8.14
CA ILE A 20 -2.37 -2.06 -7.40
C ILE A 20 -3.56 -2.56 -6.57
N LEU A 21 -4.19 -1.67 -5.80
CA LEU A 21 -5.33 -2.04 -4.95
C LEU A 21 -6.52 -2.56 -5.76
N ALA A 22 -6.74 -1.99 -6.95
CA ALA A 22 -7.78 -2.43 -7.88
C ALA A 22 -7.39 -3.68 -8.70
N GLY A 23 -6.16 -4.18 -8.60
CA GLY A 23 -5.63 -5.28 -9.43
C GLY A 23 -5.52 -4.94 -10.92
N LYS A 24 -5.33 -3.66 -11.26
CA LYS A 24 -5.32 -3.12 -12.62
C LYS A 24 -4.06 -2.30 -12.90
N LEU A 25 -2.91 -2.96 -12.87
CA LEU A 25 -1.61 -2.35 -13.15
C LEU A 25 -1.46 -1.84 -14.60
N ASP A 26 -2.20 -2.43 -15.54
CA ASP A 26 -2.20 -2.00 -16.94
C ASP A 26 -3.63 -1.89 -17.48
N ALA A 27 -3.78 -1.04 -18.49
CA ALA A 27 -5.03 -0.84 -19.19
C ALA A 27 -5.39 -2.06 -20.02
N ARG A 28 -6.62 -2.57 -19.84
CA ARG A 28 -7.15 -3.67 -20.67
C ARG A 28 -7.35 -3.31 -22.15
N ARG A 29 -7.26 -2.03 -22.53
CA ARG A 29 -7.47 -1.53 -23.89
C ARG A 29 -6.45 -0.43 -24.19
N ALA A 30 -5.90 -0.43 -25.41
CA ALA A 30 -4.80 0.45 -25.85
C ALA A 30 -5.07 1.97 -25.77
N ARG A 31 -6.31 2.41 -25.51
CA ARG A 31 -6.67 3.83 -25.36
C ARG A 31 -7.37 4.15 -24.03
N CYS A 32 -7.19 3.30 -23.03
CA CYS A 32 -7.78 3.49 -21.72
C CYS A 32 -6.69 3.68 -20.67
N ALA A 33 -7.01 4.41 -19.60
CA ALA A 33 -6.20 4.38 -18.40
C ALA A 33 -6.39 3.02 -17.68
N PRO A 34 -5.43 2.60 -16.84
CA PRO A 34 -5.55 1.37 -16.06
C PRO A 34 -6.80 1.36 -15.15
N LEU A 35 -7.13 2.52 -14.58
CA LEU A 35 -8.27 2.70 -13.68
C LEU A 35 -9.53 3.23 -14.39
N ALA A 36 -10.66 3.14 -13.68
CA ALA A 36 -11.99 3.44 -14.21
C ALA A 36 -12.16 4.91 -14.62
N GLY A 37 -13.13 5.21 -15.50
CA GLY A 37 -13.38 6.58 -15.97
C GLY A 37 -13.86 7.53 -14.86
N LYS A 38 -13.85 8.85 -15.14
CA LYS A 38 -14.20 9.90 -14.18
C LYS A 38 -15.53 9.66 -13.47
N SER A 39 -16.59 9.29 -14.21
CA SER A 39 -17.92 9.04 -13.65
C SER A 39 -17.96 7.83 -12.70
N THR A 40 -17.13 6.82 -12.95
CA THR A 40 -17.02 5.64 -12.08
C THR A 40 -16.22 5.95 -10.82
N LEU A 41 -15.13 6.71 -10.93
CA LEU A 41 -14.36 7.14 -9.75
C LEU A 41 -15.14 8.13 -8.89
N ASN A 42 -15.85 9.07 -9.51
CA ASN A 42 -16.78 9.98 -8.82
C ASN A 42 -17.90 9.22 -8.08
N TRP A 43 -18.33 8.05 -8.60
CA TRP A 43 -19.28 7.19 -7.90
C TRP A 43 -18.67 6.52 -6.65
N LEU A 44 -17.37 6.20 -6.68
CA LEU A 44 -16.64 5.68 -5.52
C LEU A 44 -16.36 6.77 -4.48
N GLU A 45 -16.07 8.00 -4.91
CA GLU A 45 -15.89 9.14 -4.02
C GLU A 45 -17.19 9.51 -3.31
N LEU A 46 -18.31 9.57 -4.04
CA LEU A 46 -19.63 9.85 -3.49
C LEU A 46 -20.27 8.64 -2.79
N SER A 47 -19.49 7.58 -2.60
CA SER A 47 -19.96 6.34 -2.03
C SER A 47 -20.18 6.49 -0.52
N ARG A 48 -21.28 5.96 0.02
CA ARG A 48 -21.71 6.16 1.42
C ARG A 48 -21.64 4.86 2.22
N ALA A 49 -21.56 4.97 3.54
CA ALA A 49 -21.57 3.79 4.41
C ALA A 49 -22.92 3.04 4.39
N GLU A 50 -24.03 3.75 4.20
CA GLU A 50 -25.36 3.15 4.08
C GLU A 50 -25.81 3.10 2.61
N PRO A 51 -26.23 1.93 2.10
CA PRO A 51 -26.61 1.78 0.71
C PRO A 51 -27.88 2.57 0.38
N GLY A 52 -27.76 3.51 -0.55
CA GLY A 52 -28.87 4.31 -1.07
C GLY A 52 -29.32 3.85 -2.45
N ARG A 53 -30.38 4.47 -2.99
CA ARG A 53 -30.93 4.14 -4.33
C ARG A 53 -29.85 4.08 -5.43
N TYR A 54 -28.84 4.97 -5.35
CA TYR A 54 -27.74 5.07 -6.30
C TYR A 54 -26.41 4.54 -5.77
N HIS A 55 -26.33 4.10 -4.52
CA HIS A 55 -25.10 3.62 -3.89
C HIS A 55 -25.34 2.19 -3.40
N ARG A 56 -24.87 1.22 -4.18
CA ARG A 56 -25.18 -0.21 -3.96
C ARG A 56 -24.04 -1.00 -3.34
N ILE A 57 -22.83 -0.43 -3.29
CA ILE A 57 -21.62 -1.10 -2.82
C ILE A 57 -21.15 -0.40 -1.54
N LYS A 58 -21.48 -0.99 -0.39
CA LYS A 58 -20.95 -0.60 0.92
C LYS A 58 -19.49 -1.07 1.05
N HIS A 59 -18.65 -0.27 1.69
CA HIS A 59 -17.32 -0.69 2.12
C HIS A 59 -17.13 -0.36 3.60
N ASP A 60 -16.27 -1.13 4.27
CA ASP A 60 -15.85 -0.88 5.64
C ASP A 60 -14.50 -0.14 5.62
N PRO A 61 -14.45 1.15 5.96
CA PRO A 61 -13.22 1.94 5.90
C PRO A 61 -12.14 1.40 6.85
N SER A 62 -12.52 0.94 8.05
CA SER A 62 -11.56 0.37 9.01
C SER A 62 -10.93 -0.91 8.48
N ALA A 63 -11.70 -1.73 7.76
CA ALA A 63 -11.18 -2.94 7.12
C ALA A 63 -10.20 -2.62 5.97
N ILE A 64 -10.45 -1.53 5.21
CA ILE A 64 -9.53 -1.06 4.16
C ILE A 64 -8.21 -0.58 4.77
N GLU A 65 -8.27 0.20 5.85
CA GLU A 65 -7.07 0.68 6.56
C GLU A 65 -6.22 -0.46 7.12
N ALA A 66 -6.85 -1.42 7.80
CA ALA A 66 -6.17 -2.61 8.32
C ALA A 66 -5.48 -3.40 7.21
N ARG A 67 -6.08 -3.45 6.01
CA ARG A 67 -5.53 -4.23 4.89
C ARG A 67 -4.17 -3.74 4.42
N PHE A 68 -3.87 -2.44 4.52
CA PHE A 68 -2.54 -1.92 4.17
C PHE A 68 -1.45 -2.50 5.08
N VAL A 69 -1.75 -2.63 6.38
CA VAL A 69 -0.81 -3.21 7.36
C VAL A 69 -0.60 -4.69 7.06
N ASP A 70 -1.68 -5.43 6.80
CA ASP A 70 -1.58 -6.85 6.45
C ASP A 70 -0.70 -7.07 5.21
N ILE A 71 -0.95 -6.31 4.14
CA ILE A 71 -0.15 -6.41 2.90
C ILE A 71 1.32 -6.07 3.16
N PHE A 72 1.58 -5.06 3.98
CA PHE A 72 2.95 -4.68 4.35
C PHE A 72 3.65 -5.81 5.10
N LEU A 73 2.99 -6.42 6.10
CA LEU A 73 3.56 -7.53 6.88
C LEU A 73 3.75 -8.79 6.04
N ASP A 74 2.81 -9.08 5.13
CA ASP A 74 2.93 -10.19 4.17
C ASP A 74 4.16 -10.01 3.25
N ALA A 75 4.41 -8.78 2.79
CA ALA A 75 5.52 -8.43 1.91
C ALA A 75 6.88 -8.36 2.64
N HIS A 76 6.89 -7.93 3.91
CA HIS A 76 8.10 -7.71 4.72
C HIS A 76 8.21 -8.72 5.86
N ARG A 77 8.55 -9.97 5.51
CA ARG A 77 8.71 -11.07 6.47
C ARG A 77 9.91 -10.94 7.40
N ALA A 78 10.90 -10.13 7.04
CA ALA A 78 12.06 -9.85 7.85
C ALA A 78 11.90 -8.51 8.57
N ALA A 79 12.19 -8.51 9.87
CA ALA A 79 12.27 -7.28 10.63
C ALA A 79 13.35 -6.36 10.03
N PRO A 80 13.13 -5.03 9.99
CA PRO A 80 14.17 -4.11 9.58
C PRO A 80 15.36 -4.23 10.55
N ALA A 81 16.58 -4.17 9.99
CA ALA A 81 17.79 -4.18 10.82
C ALA A 81 17.82 -2.90 11.68
N CYS A 82 18.10 -3.03 12.98
CA CYS A 82 18.34 -1.86 13.80
C CYS A 82 19.65 -1.18 13.32
N GLY A 83 19.55 0.08 12.88
CA GLY A 83 20.70 0.84 12.37
C GLY A 83 21.77 1.18 13.43
N SER A 84 21.44 1.04 14.72
CA SER A 84 22.33 1.30 15.86
C SER A 84 22.61 0.05 16.71
N CYS A 85 21.98 -1.08 16.41
CA CYS A 85 22.07 -2.30 17.19
C CYS A 85 22.00 -3.54 16.29
N CYS A 86 22.92 -4.47 16.44
CA CYS A 86 22.92 -5.73 15.69
C CYS A 86 21.84 -6.74 16.15
N ALA A 87 20.79 -6.31 16.85
CA ALA A 87 19.76 -7.18 17.42
C ALA A 87 18.42 -7.04 16.69
N PRO A 88 17.66 -8.13 16.49
CA PRO A 88 16.30 -8.06 15.98
C PRO A 88 15.38 -7.32 16.95
N ILE A 89 14.38 -6.60 16.41
CA ILE A 89 13.39 -5.87 17.20
C ILE A 89 12.52 -6.89 17.97
N PRO A 90 12.41 -6.80 19.30
CA PRO A 90 11.62 -7.74 20.09
C PRO A 90 10.12 -7.62 19.74
N GLY A 91 9.45 -8.77 19.58
CA GLY A 91 8.02 -8.85 19.24
C GLY A 91 7.72 -9.04 17.75
N PHE A 92 8.72 -8.98 16.87
CA PHE A 92 8.57 -9.38 15.47
C PHE A 92 8.78 -10.90 15.34
N PRO A 93 7.89 -11.65 14.66
CA PRO A 93 8.15 -13.06 14.39
C PRO A 93 9.43 -13.15 13.57
N LEU A 94 10.43 -13.87 14.09
CA LEU A 94 11.66 -14.15 13.36
C LEU A 94 11.27 -14.78 12.01
N ALA A 95 11.69 -14.13 10.92
CA ALA A 95 11.58 -14.66 9.57
C ALA A 95 12.06 -16.12 9.54
N ASP A 96 11.39 -16.96 8.75
CA ASP A 96 11.91 -18.27 8.39
C ASP A 96 13.41 -18.12 8.03
N PRO A 97 14.34 -18.80 8.73
CA PRO A 97 15.77 -18.63 8.51
C PRO A 97 16.20 -19.00 7.08
N ARG A 98 15.32 -19.62 6.29
CA ARG A 98 15.52 -19.88 4.85
C ARG A 98 15.30 -18.68 3.93
N LEU A 99 14.69 -17.59 4.42
CA LEU A 99 14.41 -16.37 3.66
C LEU A 99 15.36 -15.21 4.02
N LEU A 100 16.32 -15.44 4.91
CA LEU A 100 17.33 -14.46 5.27
C LEU A 100 18.45 -14.50 4.22
N GLU A 101 18.50 -13.51 3.34
CA GLU A 101 19.61 -13.34 2.40
C GLU A 101 20.96 -13.34 3.17
N PRO A 102 22.01 -14.02 2.67
CA PRO A 102 23.28 -14.20 3.39
C PRO A 102 24.12 -12.91 3.60
N GLY A 103 23.52 -11.72 3.43
CA GLY A 103 24.17 -10.41 3.52
C GLY A 103 23.73 -9.52 4.69
N THR A 104 22.73 -9.91 5.49
CA THR A 104 22.22 -9.08 6.62
C THR A 104 23.11 -9.16 7.87
N ALA A 105 24.33 -9.69 7.74
CA ALA A 105 25.31 -9.70 8.82
C ALA A 105 25.76 -8.26 9.12
N CYS A 106 25.31 -7.75 10.25
CA CYS A 106 25.73 -6.49 10.86
C CYS A 106 27.27 -6.33 10.78
N ARG A 107 27.75 -5.40 9.95
CA ARG A 107 29.18 -5.09 9.84
C ARG A 107 29.60 -4.41 11.15
N ARG A 108 30.23 -5.15 12.07
CA ARG A 108 30.90 -4.57 13.25
C ARG A 108 31.85 -3.48 12.76
N GLN A 109 31.58 -2.22 13.06
CA GLN A 109 32.61 -1.19 13.00
C GLN A 109 33.66 -1.55 14.06
N GLY A 110 34.88 -1.79 13.59
CA GLY A 110 36.01 -2.17 14.43
C GLY A 110 36.32 -1.09 15.46
N GLY A 111 36.73 -1.54 16.65
CA GLY A 111 37.36 -0.67 17.63
C GLY A 111 38.66 -0.10 17.08
N MET A 112 38.84 1.20 17.26
CA MET A 112 40.16 1.83 17.27
C MET A 112 40.79 1.50 18.61
N ASP A 113 41.64 0.46 18.64
CA ASP A 113 42.66 0.35 19.67
C ASP A 113 43.71 1.42 19.38
N GLN A 114 43.90 2.34 20.33
CA GLN A 114 45.08 3.20 20.42
C GLN A 114 45.96 2.70 21.56
#